data_AF-A0A5C6VQ12-F1
#
_entry.id   AF-A0A5C6VQ12-F1
#
_cell.length_a   1.000
_cell.length_b   1.000
_cell.length_c   1.000
_cell.angle_alpha   90.00
_cell.angle_beta   90.00
_cell.angle_gamma   90.00
#
_symmetry.space_group_name_H-M   'P 1'
#
loop_
_entity.id
_entity.type
_entity.pdbx_description
1 polymer ?
#
loop_
_entity_poly.entity_id
_entity_poly.type
_entity_poly.pdbx_seq_one_letter_code
_entity_poly.pdbx_strand_id
1 'polypeptide(L)' 'MKDFILGIITISLTVIIYNGFTTLVGFHYEIFSDKFNLLLALIDLGIWMVIFLPIYKLSKKLLLKEEN' A
#
# COMPACT_ATOMS: atom_id res chain seq x y z
N MET A 1 20.28 -2.93 -6.63
CA MET A 1 19.77 -1.60 -7.06
C MET A 1 18.38 -1.68 -7.66
N LYS A 2 18.10 -2.59 -8.61
CA LYS A 2 16.76 -2.73 -9.20
C LYS A 2 15.66 -3.03 -8.16
N ASP A 3 15.94 -3.91 -7.21
CA ASP A 3 14.98 -4.26 -6.14
C ASP A 3 14.70 -3.09 -5.19
N PHE A 4 15.72 -2.27 -4.92
CA PHE A 4 15.59 -1.06 -4.12
C PHE A 4 14.70 -0.02 -4.83
N ILE A 5 14.93 0.19 -6.13
CA ILE A 5 14.10 1.09 -6.96
C ILE A 5 12.66 0.57 -7.05
N LEU A 6 12.48 -0.73 -7.26
CA LEU A 6 11.17 -1.40 -7.25
C LEU A 6 10.45 -1.16 -5.92
N GLY A 7 11.15 -1.31 -4.79
CA GLY A 7 10.61 -1.06 -3.47
C GLY A 7 10.11 0.37 -3.30
N ILE A 8 10.94 1.36 -3.66
CA ILE A 8 10.57 2.78 -3.59
C ILE A 8 9.33 3.06 -4.45
N ILE A 9 9.32 2.65 -5.71
CA ILE A 9 8.21 2.90 -6.63
C ILE A 9 6.93 2.26 -6.11
N THR A 10 7.01 1.00 -5.66
CA THR A 10 5.85 0.27 -5.14
C THR A 10 5.28 0.96 -3.90
N ILE A 11 6.14 1.34 -2.94
CA ILE A 11 5.71 2.02 -1.71
C ILE A 11 5.09 3.38 -2.04
N SER A 12 5.73 4.19 -2.89
CA SER A 12 5.21 5.51 -3.27
C SER A 12 3.84 5.41 -3.94
N LEU A 13 3.67 4.49 -4.90
CA LEU A 13 2.38 4.27 -5.56
C LEU A 13 1.33 3.76 -4.58
N THR A 14 1.70 2.85 -3.68
CA THR A 14 0.81 2.32 -2.65
C THR A 14 0.31 3.44 -1.76
N VAL A 15 1.20 4.32 -1.27
CA VAL A 15 0.82 5.45 -0.41
C VAL A 15 -0.15 6.40 -1.12
N ILE A 16 0.11 6.74 -2.39
CA ILE A 16 -0.77 7.65 -3.17
C ILE A 16 -2.17 7.04 -3.33
N ILE A 17 -2.24 5.78 -3.75
CA ILE A 17 -3.53 5.10 -3.99
C ILE A 17 -4.26 4.84 -2.69
N TYR A 18 -3.55 4.41 -1.65
CA TYR A 18 -4.10 4.21 -0.31
C TYR A 18 -4.72 5.48 0.24
N ASN A 19 -3.99 6.61 0.22
CA ASN A 19 -4.50 7.90 0.70
C ASN A 19 -5.74 8.37 -0.10
N GLY A 20 -5.72 8.18 -1.43
CA GLY A 20 -6.87 8.50 -2.27
C GLY A 20 -8.09 7.62 -1.94
N PHE A 21 -7.87 6.32 -1.76
CA PHE A 21 -8.92 5.36 -1.44
C PHE A 21 -9.53 5.63 -0.06
N THR A 22 -8.71 5.76 0.98
CA THR A 22 -9.17 6.00 2.36
C THR A 22 -9.94 7.32 2.48
N THR A 23 -9.50 8.35 1.77
CA THR A 23 -10.24 9.62 1.65
C THR A 23 -11.59 9.44 0.96
N LEU A 24 -11.68 8.65 -0.11
CA LEU A 24 -12.93 8.38 -0.83
C LEU A 24 -13.94 7.60 0.00
N VAL A 25 -13.49 6.62 0.79
CA VAL A 25 -14.38 5.82 1.65
C VAL A 25 -14.64 6.45 3.02
N GLY A 26 -14.00 7.59 3.32
CA GLY A 26 -14.10 8.26 4.61
C GLY A 26 -13.51 7.48 5.78
N PHE A 27 -12.58 6.57 5.50
CA PHE A 27 -11.90 5.76 6.52
C PHE A 27 -10.61 6.46 6.93
N HIS A 28 -10.56 7.00 8.15
CA HIS A 28 -9.38 7.66 8.70
C HIS A 28 -9.07 7.04 10.05
N TYR A 29 -8.07 6.17 10.10
CA TYR A 29 -7.56 5.60 11.34
C TYR A 29 -6.10 6.01 11.51
N GLU A 30 -5.80 6.67 12.62
CA GLU A 30 -4.46 7.16 12.93
C GLU A 30 -3.90 6.41 14.15
N ILE A 31 -3.03 5.42 13.89
CA ILE A 31 -2.43 4.55 14.94
C ILE A 31 -1.79 5.33 16.10
N PHE A 32 -1.27 6.54 15.84
CA PHE A 32 -0.56 7.36 16.83
C PHE A 32 -1.40 8.46 17.48
N SER A 33 -2.60 8.73 16.95
CA SER A 33 -3.44 9.86 17.36
C SER A 33 -4.76 9.36 17.97
N ASP A 34 -5.31 8.29 17.42
CA ASP A 34 -6.53 7.66 17.92
C ASP A 34 -6.25 6.79 19.14
N LYS A 35 -7.30 6.55 19.93
CA LYS A 35 -7.26 5.48 20.93
C LYS A 35 -7.03 4.16 20.20
N PHE A 36 -5.97 3.44 20.61
CA PHE A 36 -5.60 2.19 19.99
C PHE A 36 -6.80 1.24 19.89
N ASN A 37 -7.14 0.87 18.65
CA ASN A 37 -8.18 -0.08 18.35
C ASN A 37 -7.62 -1.14 17.40
N LEU A 38 -7.41 -2.34 17.92
CA LEU A 38 -6.82 -3.44 17.16
C LEU A 38 -7.62 -3.78 15.89
N LEU A 39 -8.95 -3.73 15.96
CA LEU A 39 -9.80 -4.04 14.81
C LEU A 39 -9.60 -3.01 13.69
N LEU A 40 -9.62 -1.72 14.04
CA LEU A 40 -9.40 -0.65 13.06
C LEU A 40 -7.99 -0.70 12.49
N ALA A 41 -6.97 -1.00 13.32
CA ALA A 41 -5.60 -1.20 12.86
C ALA A 41 -5.46 -2.36 11.86
N LEU A 42 -6.15 -3.48 12.10
CA LEU A 42 -6.14 -4.62 11.19
C LEU A 42 -6.87 -4.32 9.88
N ILE A 43 -7.99 -3.58 9.93
CA ILE A 43 -8.71 -3.12 8.74
C ILE A 43 -7.79 -2.21 7.92
N ASP A 44 -7.13 -1.26 8.57
CA ASP A 44 -6.22 -0.31 7.94
C ASP A 44 -5.06 -1.01 7.23
N LEU A 45 -4.38 -1.92 7.93
CA LEU A 45 -3.34 -2.78 7.36
C LEU A 45 -3.87 -3.65 6.22
N GLY A 46 -5.09 -4.16 6.35
CA GLY A 46 -5.76 -4.96 5.32
C GLY A 46 -5.96 -4.16 4.03
N ILE A 47 -6.48 -2.93 4.12
CA ILE A 47 -6.64 -2.03 2.98
C ILE A 47 -5.29 -1.75 2.33
N TRP A 48 -4.27 -1.43 3.14
CA TRP A 48 -2.93 -1.18 2.63
C TRP A 48 -2.36 -2.41 1.89
N MET A 49 -2.51 -3.62 2.43
CA MET A 49 -2.05 -4.85 1.78
C MET A 49 -2.78 -5.15 0.46
N VAL A 50 -4.11 -4.97 0.44
CA VAL A 50 -4.93 -5.17 -0.77
C VAL A 50 -4.50 -4.24 -1.90
N ILE A 51 -4.05 -3.03 -1.58
CA ILE A 51 -3.52 -2.06 -2.55
C ILE A 51 -2.07 -2.39 -2.92
N PHE A 52 -1.23 -2.74 -1.94
CA PHE A 52 0.19 -3.02 -2.14
C PHE A 52 0.43 -4.22 -3.07
N LEU A 53 -0.26 -5.34 -2.85
CA LEU A 53 -0.04 -6.59 -3.59
C LEU A 53 -0.17 -6.45 -5.12
N PRO A 54 -1.27 -5.87 -5.68
CA PRO A 54 -1.40 -5.68 -7.12
C PRO A 54 -0.36 -4.70 -7.68
N ILE A 55 -0.07 -3.61 -6.95
CA ILE A 55 0.97 -2.64 -7.36
C ILE A 55 2.32 -3.33 -7.43
N TYR A 56 2.71 -4.05 -6.38
CA TYR A 56 3.98 -4.78 -6.34
C TYR A 56 4.09 -5.77 -7.50
N LYS A 57 3.04 -6.57 -7.76
CA LYS A 57 3.03 -7.54 -8.86
C LYS A 57 3.19 -6.85 -10.23
N LEU A 58 2.50 -5.74 -10.44
CA LEU A 58 2.61 -4.95 -11.67
C LEU A 58 4.00 -4.31 -11.82
N SER A 59 4.48 -3.63 -10.78
CA SER A 59 5.80 -2.98 -10.77
C SER A 59 6.92 -4.00 -10.98
N LYS A 60 6.83 -5.18 -10.35
CA LYS A 60 7.79 -6.27 -10.53
C LYS A 60 7.82 -6.74 -11.99
N LYS A 61 6.64 -7.00 -12.58
CA LYS A 61 6.51 -7.39 -13.98
C LYS A 61 7.08 -6.36 -14.95
N LEU A 62 6.82 -5.07 -14.70
CA LEU A 62 7.26 -3.97 -15.57
C LEU A 62 8.76 -3.68 -15.47
N LEU A 63 9.32 -3.69 -14.26
CA LEU A 63 10.69 -3.23 -14.00
C LEU A 63 11.74 -4.35 -14.05
N LEU A 64 11.37 -5.55 -13.63
CA LEU A 64 12.29 -6.70 -13.66
C LEU A 64 12.11 -7.55 -14.91
N LYS A 65 11.08 -7.28 -15.72
CA LYS A 65 10.77 -8.00 -16.96
C LYS A 65 10.89 -9.52 -16.74
N GLU A 66 10.29 -10.01 -15.65
CA GLU A 66 10.08 -11.45 -15.46
C GLU A 66 9.15 -11.90 -16.61
N GLU A 67 9.77 -12.44 -17.66
CA GLU A 67 9.10 -13.21 -18.69
C GLU A 67 8.54 -14.45 -17.98
N ASN A 68 7.21 -14.50 -17.85
CA ASN A 68 6.50 -15.69 -17.37
C ASN A 68 6.86 -16.90 -18.23
#